data_AF-A0A3B9BX05-F1
#
_entry.id   AF-A0A3B9BX05-F1
#
_cell.length_a   1.000
_cell.length_b   1.000
_cell.length_c   1.000
_cell.angle_alpha   90.00
_cell.angle_beta   90.00
_cell.angle_gamma   90.00
#
_symmetry.space_group_name_H-M   'P 1'
#
loop_
_entity.id
_entity.type
_entity.pdbx_description
1 polymer ?
#
loop_
_entity_poly.entity_id
_entity_poly.type
_entity_poly.pdbx_seq_one_letter_code
_entity_poly.pdbx_strand_id
1 'polypeptide(L)'
;MSFQLIGANDAFPPTWQADDDGLLCLSARLYPAQIQKAYQRGIFPWYNEGEPVQWWSPDPRFVLFTDEIKISKSMQQIMRKGDYIFRMNTSFDEVIRQCSLIKRTRQSGTLIHEEMIEAYRSLQRIGFVESAEIYRGEELLGGLYGVRLKNVFCGE
;
A
#
# COMPACT_ATOMS: atom_id res chain seq x y z
N MET A 1 -5.30 -26.48 0.35
CA MET A 1 -4.97 -26.02 -1.00
C MET A 1 -3.46 -25.99 -1.16
N SER A 2 -2.93 -26.28 -2.35
CA SER A 2 -1.50 -26.08 -2.64
C SER A 2 -1.38 -24.74 -3.37
N PHE A 3 -0.67 -23.78 -2.76
CA PHE A 3 -0.43 -22.49 -3.40
C PHE A 3 0.72 -22.60 -4.39
N GLN A 4 0.58 -21.96 -5.56
CA GLN A 4 1.66 -21.89 -6.53
C GLN A 4 2.78 -20.99 -6.00
N LEU A 5 4.02 -21.46 -6.09
CA LEU A 5 5.22 -20.66 -5.84
C LEU A 5 5.67 -20.05 -7.17
N ILE A 6 5.75 -18.72 -7.25
CA ILE A 6 6.17 -17.98 -8.46
C ILE A 6 7.53 -17.31 -8.27
N GLY A 7 8.35 -17.33 -9.30
CA GLY A 7 9.61 -16.61 -9.41
C GLY A 7 9.46 -15.25 -10.11
N ALA A 8 10.51 -14.43 -10.09
CA ALA A 8 10.51 -13.04 -10.56
C ALA A 8 9.92 -12.81 -11.96
N ASN A 9 10.05 -13.78 -12.87
CA ASN A 9 9.61 -13.69 -14.26
C ASN A 9 8.32 -14.45 -14.57
N ASP A 10 7.79 -15.19 -13.61
CA ASP A 10 6.58 -15.98 -13.80
C ASP A 10 5.34 -15.08 -13.85
N ALA A 11 4.31 -15.56 -14.54
CA ALA A 11 3.02 -14.89 -14.55
C ALA A 11 2.26 -15.19 -13.26
N PHE A 12 1.56 -14.18 -12.74
CA PHE A 12 0.55 -14.41 -11.70
C PHE A 12 -0.55 -15.34 -12.22
N PRO A 13 -1.06 -16.27 -11.38
CA PRO A 13 -2.28 -17.00 -11.68
C PRO A 13 -3.45 -16.03 -11.90
N PRO A 14 -4.52 -16.48 -12.58
CA PRO A 14 -5.75 -15.70 -12.64
C PRO A 14 -6.37 -15.45 -11.27
N THR A 15 -6.88 -14.26 -11.01
CA THR A 15 -7.35 -13.84 -9.68
C THR A 15 -8.51 -14.67 -9.13
N TRP A 16 -9.34 -15.26 -9.99
CA TRP A 16 -10.43 -16.17 -9.59
C TRP A 16 -9.96 -17.53 -9.08
N GLN A 17 -8.64 -17.77 -9.05
CA GLN A 17 -8.03 -18.95 -8.40
C GLN A 17 -7.58 -18.67 -6.96
N ALA A 18 -7.76 -17.44 -6.46
CA ALA A 18 -7.53 -17.14 -5.06
C ALA A 18 -8.47 -17.98 -4.16
N ASP A 19 -8.02 -18.27 -2.95
CA ASP A 19 -8.88 -18.92 -1.95
C ASP A 19 -9.96 -17.96 -1.41
N ASP A 20 -10.78 -18.46 -0.48
CA ASP A 20 -11.93 -17.72 0.08
C ASP A 20 -11.50 -16.42 0.80
N ASP A 21 -10.26 -16.34 1.28
CA ASP A 21 -9.69 -15.15 1.93
C ASP A 21 -8.95 -14.24 0.94
N GLY A 22 -8.75 -14.69 -0.29
CA GLY A 22 -8.08 -13.97 -1.37
C GLY A 22 -6.61 -14.28 -1.55
N LEU A 23 -6.03 -15.26 -0.86
CA LEU A 23 -4.63 -15.66 -1.07
C LEU A 23 -4.49 -16.37 -2.42
N LEU A 24 -3.66 -15.81 -3.30
CA LEU A 24 -3.53 -16.27 -4.68
C LEU A 24 -2.31 -17.17 -4.90
N CYS A 25 -1.13 -16.71 -4.47
CA CYS A 25 0.13 -17.41 -4.69
C CYS A 25 1.21 -16.90 -3.74
N LEU A 26 2.34 -17.62 -3.72
CA LEU A 26 3.50 -17.29 -2.91
C LEU A 26 4.70 -16.94 -3.80
N SER A 27 5.64 -16.14 -3.31
CA SER A 27 6.98 -16.02 -3.88
C SER A 27 8.05 -16.05 -2.79
N ALA A 28 9.27 -16.47 -3.16
CA ALA A 28 10.36 -16.59 -2.19
C ALA A 28 10.90 -15.23 -1.70
N ARG A 29 10.70 -14.15 -2.48
CA ARG A 29 11.15 -12.78 -2.22
C ARG A 29 10.18 -11.79 -2.84
N LEU A 30 10.31 -10.53 -2.44
CA LEU A 30 9.57 -9.42 -3.02
C LEU A 30 10.34 -8.80 -4.18
N TYR A 31 9.95 -9.10 -5.41
CA TYR A 31 10.60 -8.54 -6.60
C TYR A 31 9.89 -7.25 -7.02
N PRO A 32 10.55 -6.07 -7.09
CA PRO A 32 9.90 -4.81 -7.45
C PRO A 32 9.17 -4.86 -8.81
N ALA A 33 9.74 -5.55 -9.80
CA ALA A 33 9.11 -5.74 -11.10
C ALA A 33 7.82 -6.58 -11.04
N GLN A 34 7.69 -7.49 -10.07
CA GLN A 34 6.44 -8.23 -9.85
C GLN A 34 5.38 -7.35 -9.22
N ILE A 35 5.74 -6.45 -8.30
CA ILE A 35 4.79 -5.54 -7.65
C ILE A 35 4.01 -4.75 -8.72
N GLN A 36 4.71 -4.17 -9.70
CA GLN A 36 4.04 -3.46 -10.81
C GLN A 36 3.03 -4.33 -11.56
N LYS A 37 3.43 -5.56 -11.91
CA LYS A 37 2.56 -6.52 -12.60
C LYS A 37 1.38 -6.96 -11.74
N ALA A 38 1.58 -7.09 -10.43
CA ALA A 38 0.56 -7.47 -9.46
C ALA A 38 -0.53 -6.39 -9.38
N TYR A 39 -0.15 -5.14 -9.16
CA TYR A 39 -1.09 -4.01 -9.06
C TYR A 39 -1.93 -3.85 -10.34
N GLN A 40 -1.33 -4.03 -11.52
CA GLN A 40 -2.05 -4.01 -12.79
C GLN A 40 -3.13 -5.11 -12.93
N ARG A 41 -3.04 -6.16 -12.11
CA ARG A 41 -3.98 -7.29 -12.07
C ARG A 41 -4.88 -7.29 -10.83
N GLY A 42 -4.83 -6.25 -10.00
CA GLY A 42 -5.59 -6.18 -8.75
C GLY A 42 -4.98 -6.99 -7.60
N ILE A 43 -3.70 -7.39 -7.72
CA ILE A 43 -2.98 -8.22 -6.76
C ILE A 43 -2.04 -7.33 -5.93
N PHE A 44 -1.89 -7.60 -4.64
CA PHE A 44 -0.96 -6.87 -3.76
C PHE A 44 -0.21 -7.82 -2.81
N PRO A 45 1.03 -7.49 -2.43
CA PRO A 45 1.80 -8.27 -1.47
C PRO A 45 1.36 -7.96 -0.03
N TRP A 46 1.21 -8.97 0.81
CA TRP A 46 0.86 -8.78 2.22
C TRP A 46 1.32 -9.96 3.07
N TYR A 47 2.41 -9.79 3.83
CA TYR A 47 3.06 -10.88 4.56
C TYR A 47 3.85 -10.35 5.77
N ASN A 48 4.14 -11.23 6.74
CA ASN A 48 4.98 -10.88 7.89
C ASN A 48 6.47 -11.08 7.61
N GLU A 49 7.32 -10.43 8.39
CA GLU A 49 8.77 -10.61 8.30
C GLU A 49 9.15 -12.08 8.58
N GLY A 50 9.95 -12.66 7.70
CA GLY A 50 10.39 -14.06 7.80
C GLY A 50 9.40 -15.08 7.21
N GLU A 51 8.19 -14.65 6.82
CA GLU A 51 7.29 -15.49 6.02
C GLU A 51 7.60 -15.37 4.52
N PRO A 52 7.23 -16.36 3.69
CA PRO A 52 7.21 -16.19 2.24
C PRO A 52 6.32 -15.02 1.84
N VAL A 53 6.63 -14.37 0.72
CA VAL A 53 5.77 -13.31 0.18
C VAL A 53 4.45 -13.92 -0.24
N GLN A 54 3.37 -13.35 0.28
CA GLN A 54 2.00 -13.77 -0.03
C GLN A 54 1.35 -12.70 -0.91
N TRP A 55 0.75 -13.14 -2.02
CA TRP A 55 0.09 -12.27 -2.98
C TRP A 55 -1.42 -12.45 -2.92
N TRP A 56 -2.15 -11.35 -2.77
CA TRP A 56 -3.57 -11.36 -2.42
C TRP A 56 -4.44 -10.66 -3.47
N SER A 57 -5.64 -11.20 -3.69
CA SER A 57 -6.70 -10.66 -4.52
C SER A 57 -8.08 -11.04 -3.95
N PRO A 58 -8.49 -10.43 -2.82
CA PRO A 58 -9.72 -10.76 -2.11
C PRO A 58 -10.98 -10.38 -2.90
N ASP A 59 -12.03 -11.16 -2.70
CA ASP A 59 -13.40 -10.92 -3.17
C ASP A 59 -14.37 -11.11 -1.99
N PRO A 60 -15.07 -10.06 -1.51
CA PRO A 60 -15.14 -8.71 -2.06
C PRO A 60 -13.88 -7.86 -1.82
N ARG A 61 -13.65 -6.89 -2.72
CA ARG A 61 -12.56 -5.91 -2.60
C ARG A 61 -13.05 -4.59 -1.98
N PHE A 62 -12.36 -4.10 -0.96
CA PHE A 62 -12.61 -2.77 -0.42
C PHE A 62 -12.15 -1.69 -1.41
N VAL A 63 -13.08 -0.79 -1.75
CA VAL A 63 -12.84 0.39 -2.58
C VAL A 63 -13.49 1.62 -1.94
N LEU A 64 -12.91 2.78 -2.21
CA LEU A 64 -13.45 4.08 -1.79
C LEU A 64 -13.60 4.95 -3.03
N PHE A 65 -14.85 5.23 -3.42
CA PHE A 65 -15.13 6.19 -4.49
C PHE A 65 -14.93 7.61 -3.97
N THR A 66 -14.16 8.41 -4.71
CA THR A 66 -13.73 9.74 -4.25
C THR A 66 -14.89 10.73 -4.09
N ASP A 67 -15.94 10.56 -4.89
CA ASP A 67 -17.19 11.32 -4.84
C ASP A 67 -18.15 10.85 -3.74
N GLU A 68 -17.91 9.67 -3.16
CA GLU A 68 -18.70 9.13 -2.05
C GLU A 68 -18.03 9.33 -0.68
N ILE A 69 -16.88 10.04 -0.63
CA ILE A 69 -16.16 10.30 0.62
C ILE A 69 -17.02 11.12 1.58
N LYS A 70 -17.30 10.54 2.74
CA LYS A 70 -18.06 11.20 3.82
C LYS A 70 -17.11 12.00 4.72
N ILE A 71 -17.02 13.31 4.49
CA ILE A 71 -16.30 14.22 5.37
C ILE A 71 -17.25 14.75 6.46
N SER A 72 -17.03 14.35 7.71
CA SER A 72 -17.87 14.77 8.84
C SER A 72 -17.80 16.28 9.09
N LYS A 73 -18.85 16.86 9.70
CA LYS A 73 -18.89 18.29 10.04
C LYS A 73 -17.71 18.71 10.93
N SER A 74 -17.30 17.86 11.88
CA SER A 74 -16.14 18.12 12.75
C SER A 74 -14.83 18.09 11.97
N MET A 75 -14.66 17.16 11.03
CA MET A 75 -13.47 17.13 10.17
C MET A 75 -13.39 18.37 9.28
N GLN A 76 -14.50 18.79 8.69
CA GLN A 76 -14.54 20.05 7.92
C GLN A 76 -14.18 21.27 8.78
N GLN A 77 -14.56 21.29 10.06
CA GLN A 77 -14.14 22.36 10.97
C GLN A 77 -12.64 22.32 11.25
N ILE A 78 -12.05 21.13 11.42
CA ILE A 78 -10.60 20.95 11.59
C ILE A 78 -9.88 21.48 10.34
N MET A 79 -10.26 21.02 9.16
CA MET A 79 -9.65 21.42 7.88
C MET A 79 -9.70 22.94 7.64
N ARG A 80 -10.77 23.62 8.07
CA ARG A 80 -10.90 25.08 7.93
C ARG A 80 -10.09 25.89 8.95
N LYS A 81 -9.83 25.33 10.13
CA LYS A 81 -9.22 26.06 11.26
C LYS A 81 -7.70 25.93 11.32
N GLY A 82 -7.13 24.88 10.75
CA GLY A 82 -5.71 24.63 10.84
C GLY A 82 -4.93 25.21 9.67
N ASP A 83 -3.71 25.67 9.96
CA ASP A 83 -2.71 26.08 8.97
C ASP A 83 -2.02 24.83 8.39
N TYR A 84 -2.82 23.98 7.74
CA TYR A 84 -2.35 22.75 7.12
C TYR A 84 -1.85 23.00 5.71
N ILE A 85 -0.70 22.42 5.37
CA ILE A 85 -0.10 22.48 4.04
C ILE A 85 -0.10 21.07 3.46
N PHE A 86 -0.82 20.87 2.36
CA PHE A 86 -0.78 19.63 1.60
C PHE A 86 0.40 19.64 0.63
N ARG A 87 1.16 18.54 0.63
CA ARG A 87 2.24 18.28 -0.35
C ARG A 87 2.11 16.85 -0.87
N MET A 88 2.77 16.60 -1.98
CA MET A 88 2.89 15.26 -2.54
C MET A 88 4.35 14.98 -2.87
N ASN A 89 4.77 13.73 -2.66
CA ASN A 89 6.08 13.23 -3.01
C ASN A 89 7.25 14.05 -2.41
N THR A 90 7.04 14.72 -1.27
CA THR A 90 8.11 15.51 -0.63
C THR A 90 8.80 14.79 0.52
N SER A 91 8.13 13.86 1.18
CA SER A 91 8.65 13.13 2.35
C SER A 91 8.29 11.64 2.32
N PHE A 92 8.32 11.00 1.15
CA PHE A 92 7.96 9.57 1.00
C PHE A 92 8.67 8.67 2.02
N ASP A 93 10.00 8.81 2.17
CA ASP A 93 10.80 7.99 3.08
C ASP A 93 10.37 8.16 4.55
N GLU A 94 9.97 9.36 4.94
CA GLU A 94 9.48 9.64 6.28
C GLU A 94 8.07 9.05 6.48
N VAL A 95 7.18 9.23 5.49
CA VAL A 95 5.81 8.68 5.52
C VAL A 95 5.82 7.17 5.67
N ILE A 96 6.53 6.43 4.80
CA ILE A 96 6.52 4.96 4.85
C ILE A 96 7.15 4.42 6.14
N ARG A 97 8.18 5.11 6.68
CA ARG A 97 8.79 4.75 7.97
C ARG A 97 7.86 5.07 9.14
N GLN A 98 7.10 6.16 9.11
CA GLN A 98 6.10 6.41 10.15
C GLN A 98 4.97 5.38 10.08
N CYS A 99 4.50 5.02 8.88
CA CYS A 99 3.52 3.96 8.68
C CYS A 99 3.99 2.61 9.25
N SER A 100 5.29 2.27 9.11
CA SER A 100 5.84 1.01 9.64
C SER A 100 5.94 0.95 11.16
N LEU A 101 5.76 2.07 11.88
CA LEU A 101 5.77 2.12 13.34
C LEU A 101 4.36 2.00 13.94
N ILE A 102 3.31 2.12 13.13
CA ILE A 102 1.93 2.09 13.60
C ILE A 102 1.49 0.65 13.91
N LYS A 103 1.31 0.36 15.20
CA LYS A 103 0.76 -0.92 15.66
C LYS A 103 -0.74 -0.99 15.42
N ARG A 104 -1.22 -2.04 14.75
CA ARG A 104 -2.65 -2.32 14.62
C ARG A 104 -3.10 -3.25 15.75
N THR A 105 -4.27 -2.98 16.34
CA THR A 105 -4.81 -3.58 17.58
C THR A 105 -4.99 -5.11 17.57
N ARG A 106 -4.68 -5.79 16.46
CA ARG A 106 -4.81 -7.24 16.26
C ARG A 106 -3.67 -7.85 15.42
N GLN A 107 -2.56 -7.15 15.21
CA GLN A 107 -1.42 -7.67 14.44
C GLN A 107 -0.18 -7.82 15.33
N SER A 108 0.48 -8.97 15.21
CA SER A 108 1.75 -9.29 15.87
C SER A 108 2.95 -8.67 15.12
N GLY A 109 2.92 -7.35 14.93
CA GLY A 109 3.94 -6.61 14.18
C GLY A 109 3.33 -5.67 13.13
N THR A 110 4.20 -5.03 12.36
CA THR A 110 3.81 -4.23 11.20
C THR A 110 4.21 -4.98 9.93
N LEU A 111 3.37 -4.90 8.91
CA LEU A 111 3.58 -5.58 7.62
C LEU A 111 4.54 -4.80 6.71
N ILE A 112 5.16 -3.75 7.24
CA ILE A 112 6.02 -2.81 6.51
C ILE A 112 7.44 -2.93 7.09
N HIS A 113 8.06 -4.09 6.89
CA HIS A 113 9.46 -4.31 7.26
C HIS A 113 10.42 -3.78 6.17
N GLU A 114 11.72 -3.80 6.42
CA GLU A 114 12.71 -3.11 5.57
C GLU A 114 12.70 -3.56 4.09
N GLU A 115 12.42 -4.84 3.80
CA GLU A 115 12.28 -5.31 2.41
C GLU A 115 11.13 -4.60 1.66
N MET A 116 9.97 -4.41 2.31
CA MET A 116 8.83 -3.68 1.75
C MET A 116 9.19 -2.21 1.56
N ILE A 117 9.85 -1.60 2.55
CA ILE A 117 10.28 -0.20 2.47
C ILE A 117 11.18 0.00 1.24
N GLU A 118 12.24 -0.80 1.08
CA GLU A 118 13.16 -0.66 -0.05
C GLU A 118 12.50 -0.95 -1.40
N ALA A 119 11.58 -1.93 -1.47
CA ALA A 119 10.82 -2.20 -2.67
C ALA A 119 9.96 -1.00 -3.08
N TYR A 120 9.18 -0.42 -2.17
CA TYR A 120 8.32 0.73 -2.48
C TYR A 120 9.12 2.01 -2.72
N ARG A 121 10.28 2.20 -2.06
CA ARG A 121 11.24 3.27 -2.39
C ARG A 121 11.74 3.14 -3.84
N SER A 122 12.08 1.93 -4.27
CA SER A 122 12.51 1.71 -5.65
C SER A 122 11.41 2.05 -6.67
N LEU A 123 10.16 1.75 -6.33
CA LEU A 123 8.99 2.07 -7.16
C LEU A 123 8.62 3.56 -7.13
N GLN A 124 8.85 4.24 -6.01
CA GLN A 124 8.65 5.68 -5.90
C GLN A 124 9.64 6.44 -6.79
N ARG A 125 10.91 6.02 -6.84
CA ARG A 125 11.96 6.64 -7.68
C ARG A 125 11.62 6.64 -9.18
N ILE A 126 10.76 5.72 -9.62
CA ILE A 126 10.30 5.60 -11.01
C ILE A 126 8.86 6.10 -11.20
N GLY A 127 8.27 6.77 -10.20
CA GLY A 127 6.95 7.40 -10.27
C GLY A 127 5.77 6.44 -10.21
N PHE A 128 5.97 5.20 -9.77
CA PHE A 128 4.89 4.20 -9.65
C PHE A 128 4.18 4.25 -8.28
N VAL A 129 4.90 4.67 -7.25
CA VAL A 129 4.38 4.92 -5.90
C VAL A 129 4.43 6.42 -5.63
N GLU A 130 3.37 6.94 -5.02
CA GLU A 130 3.27 8.34 -4.61
C GLU A 130 3.00 8.42 -3.10
N SER A 131 3.41 9.54 -2.49
CA SER A 131 3.00 9.93 -1.14
C SER A 131 2.21 11.23 -1.14
N ALA A 132 1.35 11.35 -0.13
CA ALA A 132 0.56 12.53 0.17
C ALA A 132 0.82 12.91 1.63
N GLU A 133 1.21 14.16 1.86
CA GLU A 133 1.71 14.64 3.15
C GLU A 133 0.92 15.86 3.63
N ILE A 134 0.70 15.93 4.94
CA ILE A 134 0.11 17.08 5.62
C ILE A 134 1.12 17.66 6.60
N TYR A 135 1.45 18.93 6.40
CA TYR A 135 2.34 19.69 7.27
C TYR A 135 1.60 20.77 8.04
N ARG A 136 2.22 21.26 9.11
CA ARG A 136 1.90 22.55 9.73
C ARG A 136 3.20 23.31 9.96
N GLY A 137 3.37 24.40 9.22
CA GLY A 137 4.70 25.00 9.06
C GLY A 137 5.66 24.02 8.38
N GLU A 138 6.73 23.64 9.08
CA GLU A 138 7.73 22.66 8.61
C GLU A 138 7.52 21.25 9.20
N GLU A 139 6.62 21.09 10.17
CA GLU A 139 6.37 19.81 10.84
C GLU A 139 5.47 18.90 9.99
N LEU A 140 5.92 17.68 9.69
CA LEU A 140 5.10 16.64 9.08
C LEU A 140 4.14 16.07 10.13
N LEU A 141 2.84 16.33 9.96
CA LEU A 141 1.81 15.83 10.88
C LEU A 141 1.35 14.41 10.55
N GLY A 142 1.52 13.99 9.30
CA GLY A 142 1.16 12.67 8.82
C GLY A 142 1.03 12.62 7.31
N GLY A 143 0.74 11.43 6.81
CA GLY A 143 0.58 11.21 5.38
C GLY A 143 0.14 9.79 5.09
N LEU A 144 0.01 9.50 3.81
CA LEU A 144 -0.19 8.16 3.28
C LEU A 144 0.66 7.98 2.02
N TYR A 145 0.87 6.74 1.64
CA TYR A 145 1.50 6.39 0.38
C TYR A 145 0.68 5.33 -0.35
N GLY A 146 0.95 5.16 -1.63
CA GLY A 146 0.24 4.16 -2.42
C GLY A 146 0.66 4.12 -3.87
N VAL A 147 0.15 3.11 -4.58
CA VAL A 147 0.44 2.90 -6.00
C VAL A 147 -0.56 3.66 -6.86
N ARG A 148 -0.06 4.44 -7.82
CA ARG A 148 -0.88 5.18 -8.78
C ARG A 148 -1.03 4.39 -10.08
N LEU A 149 -2.24 3.91 -10.34
CA LEU A 149 -2.62 3.22 -11.58
C LEU A 149 -3.60 4.07 -12.39
N LYS A 150 -3.10 4.98 -13.23
CA LYS A 150 -3.94 5.90 -14.03
C LYS A 150 -4.94 6.67 -13.15
N ASN A 151 -6.21 6.26 -13.16
CA ASN A 151 -7.31 6.89 -12.43
C ASN A 151 -7.62 6.20 -11.08
N VAL A 152 -6.87 5.15 -10.73
CA VAL A 152 -7.00 4.41 -9.48
C VAL A 152 -5.77 4.69 -8.61
N PHE A 153 -5.99 4.87 -7.32
CA PHE A 153 -4.94 4.95 -6.32
C PHE A 153 -5.14 3.82 -5.31
N CYS A 154 -4.15 2.95 -5.17
CA CYS A 154 -4.15 1.86 -4.20
C CYS A 154 -3.41 2.34 -2.94
N GLY A 155 -4.15 2.73 -1.91
CA GLY A 155 -3.57 3.14 -0.62
C GLY A 155 -3.07 1.93 0.19
N GLU A 156 -1.91 2.10 0.82
CA GLU A 156 -1.17 1.06 1.56
C GLU A 156 -1.22 1.23 3.10
#